data_AF-G4YUJ5-F1
#
_entry.id   AF-G4YUJ5-F1
#
_cell.length_a   1.000
_cell.length_b   1.000
_cell.length_c   1.000
_cell.angle_alpha   90.00
_cell.angle_beta   90.00
_cell.angle_gamma   90.00
#
_symmetry.space_group_name_H-M   'P 1'
#
loop_
_entity.id
_entity.type
_entity.pdbx_description
1 polymer ?
#
loop_
_entity_poly.entity_id
_entity_poly.type
_entity_poly.pdbx_seq_one_letter_code
_entity_poly.pdbx_strand_id
1 'polypeptide(L)'
;KDLSLATKLEIVLFLSDMATCGKLPRGAISEAAARFGCHHNTVHKLWGDRATIAVQRPSNRGRPRAYIDGAIKAKIASAPVESRTTLRGLAAATGIPRTQLFRRLQ
;
A
#
# COMPACT_ATOMS: atom_id res chain seq x y z
N LYS A 1 -11.12 9.43 2.89
CA LYS A 1 -10.41 9.22 4.17
C LYS A 1 -10.24 7.73 4.37
N ASP A 2 -9.02 7.27 4.64
CA ASP A 2 -8.81 5.89 5.06
C ASP A 2 -9.34 5.73 6.49
N LEU A 3 -10.26 4.78 6.69
CA LEU A 3 -10.76 4.45 8.03
C LEU A 3 -9.70 3.67 8.80
N SER A 4 -9.60 3.93 10.09
CA SER A 4 -8.78 3.11 10.99
C SER A 4 -9.27 1.67 11.00
N LEU A 5 -8.38 0.72 11.32
CA LEU A 5 -8.76 -0.69 11.44
C LEU A 5 -9.85 -0.89 12.51
N ALA A 6 -9.75 -0.19 13.64
CA ALA A 6 -10.76 -0.25 14.70
C ALA A 6 -12.14 0.16 14.19
N THR A 7 -12.26 1.31 13.53
CA THR A 7 -13.53 1.79 12.96
C THR A 7 -14.08 0.83 11.89
N LYS A 8 -13.20 0.21 11.09
CA LYS A 8 -13.61 -0.80 10.11
C LYS A 8 -14.23 -2.03 10.80
N LEU A 9 -13.61 -2.51 11.88
CA LEU A 9 -14.13 -3.64 12.63
C LEU A 9 -15.46 -3.31 13.32
N GLU A 10 -15.61 -2.11 13.88
CA GLU A 10 -16.87 -1.64 14.47
C GLU A 10 -18.01 -1.61 13.44
N ILE A 11 -17.76 -1.11 12.23
CA ILE A 11 -18.76 -1.12 11.15
C ILE A 11 -19.18 -2.54 10.80
N VAL A 12 -18.22 -3.48 10.70
CA VAL A 12 -18.54 -4.87 10.37
C VAL A 12 -19.30 -5.57 11.49
N LEU A 13 -18.94 -5.32 12.75
CA LEU A 13 -19.68 -5.85 13.90
C LEU A 13 -21.11 -5.33 13.91
N PHE A 14 -21.30 -4.02 13.69
CA PHE A 14 -22.62 -3.40 13.59
C PHE A 14 -23.48 -4.03 12.46
N LEU A 15 -22.89 -4.21 11.28
CA LEU A 15 -23.58 -4.87 10.17
C LEU A 15 -23.86 -6.36 10.43
N SER A 16 -22.98 -7.05 11.16
CA SER A 16 -23.16 -8.47 11.49
C SER A 16 -24.30 -8.68 12.48
N ASP A 17 -24.48 -7.76 13.42
CA ASP A 17 -25.60 -7.77 14.38
C ASP A 17 -26.96 -7.60 13.66
N MET A 18 -27.01 -6.74 12.64
CA MET A 18 -28.21 -6.56 11.81
C MET A 18 -28.42 -7.67 10.78
N ALA A 19 -27.39 -8.48 10.47
CA ALA A 19 -27.46 -9.48 9.43
C ALA A 19 -28.25 -10.69 9.90
N THR A 20 -29.37 -11.01 9.22
CA THR A 20 -30.10 -12.25 9.45
C THR A 20 -29.67 -13.29 8.42
N CYS A 21 -29.19 -14.45 8.89
CA CYS A 21 -28.68 -15.53 8.02
C CYS A 21 -27.60 -15.07 7.03
N GLY A 22 -26.74 -14.13 7.43
CA GLY A 22 -25.67 -13.59 6.59
C GLY A 22 -26.13 -12.62 5.49
N LYS A 23 -27.40 -12.24 5.47
CA LYS A 23 -27.95 -11.23 4.56
C LYS A 23 -28.25 -9.94 5.31
N LEU A 24 -27.86 -8.81 4.71
CA LEU A 24 -28.18 -7.50 5.26
C LEU A 24 -29.59 -7.06 4.86
N PRO A 25 -30.36 -6.47 5.79
CA PRO A 25 -31.63 -5.87 5.44
C PRO A 25 -31.43 -4.67 4.51
N ARG A 26 -32.46 -4.34 3.73
CA ARG A 26 -32.43 -3.19 2.82
C ARG A 26 -32.18 -1.92 3.63
N GLY A 27 -31.19 -1.13 3.21
CA GLY A 27 -30.85 0.12 3.86
C GLY A 27 -29.79 0.03 4.96
N ALA A 28 -29.43 -1.17 5.44
CA ALA A 28 -28.42 -1.36 6.49
C ALA A 28 -27.07 -0.68 6.18
N ILE A 29 -26.66 -0.69 4.91
CA ILE A 29 -25.44 -0.02 4.45
C ILE A 29 -25.56 1.50 4.59
N SER A 30 -26.71 2.07 4.23
CA SER A 30 -26.96 3.51 4.34
C SER A 30 -27.06 3.95 5.80
N GLU A 31 -27.67 3.12 6.65
CA GLU A 31 -27.75 3.35 8.09
C GLU A 31 -26.36 3.33 8.74
N ALA A 32 -25.55 2.31 8.45
CA ALA A 32 -24.16 2.27 8.91
C ALA A 32 -23.35 3.46 8.38
N ALA A 33 -23.54 3.85 7.11
CA ALA A 33 -22.86 5.01 6.54
C ALA A 33 -23.20 6.31 7.29
N ALA A 34 -24.48 6.52 7.62
CA ALA A 34 -24.93 7.66 8.40
C ALA A 34 -24.37 7.63 9.83
N ARG A 35 -24.43 6.47 10.50
CA ARG A 35 -23.95 6.29 11.88
C ARG A 35 -22.45 6.53 12.03
N PHE A 36 -21.65 6.03 11.09
CA PHE A 36 -20.19 6.13 11.14
C PHE A 36 -19.62 7.32 10.34
N GLY A 37 -20.49 8.19 9.81
CA GLY A 37 -20.07 9.40 9.07
C GLY A 37 -19.19 9.12 7.85
N CYS A 38 -19.47 8.02 7.14
CA CYS A 38 -18.69 7.59 5.98
C CYS A 38 -19.56 7.40 4.75
N HIS A 39 -18.94 7.29 3.58
CA HIS A 39 -19.68 7.12 2.33
C HIS A 39 -20.23 5.69 2.21
N HIS A 40 -21.47 5.51 1.73
CA HIS A 40 -22.12 4.19 1.61
C HIS A 40 -21.28 3.17 0.81
N ASN A 41 -20.62 3.59 -0.27
CA ASN A 41 -19.69 2.72 -1.04
C ASN A 41 -18.52 2.17 -0.20
N THR A 42 -18.07 2.92 0.81
CA THR A 42 -17.00 2.47 1.71
C THR A 42 -17.50 1.32 2.58
N VAL A 43 -18.69 1.47 3.16
CA VAL A 43 -19.36 0.43 3.96
C VAL A 43 -19.66 -0.80 3.10
N HIS A 44 -20.18 -0.61 1.88
CA HIS A 44 -20.46 -1.70 0.95
C HIS A 44 -19.20 -2.52 0.63
N LYS A 45 -18.08 -1.86 0.28
CA LYS A 45 -16.80 -2.54 0.04
C LYS A 45 -16.30 -3.26 1.28
N LEU A 46 -16.41 -2.63 2.43
CA LEU A 46 -15.99 -3.20 3.70
C LEU A 46 -16.75 -4.47 4.04
N TRP A 47 -18.06 -4.50 3.79
CA TRP A 47 -18.88 -5.69 3.96
C TRP A 47 -18.48 -6.81 3.00
N GLY A 48 -18.18 -6.48 1.73
CA GLY A 48 -17.65 -7.46 0.77
C GLY A 48 -16.32 -8.08 1.23
N ASP A 49 -15.41 -7.23 1.70
CA ASP A 49 -14.04 -7.60 2.05
C ASP A 49 -13.86 -8.03 3.52
N ARG A 50 -14.96 -8.21 4.27
CA ARG A 50 -14.99 -8.38 5.74
C ARG A 50 -14.06 -9.46 6.28
N ALA A 51 -13.87 -10.56 5.55
CA ALA A 51 -12.98 -11.65 5.92
C ALA A 51 -11.48 -11.27 5.90
N THR A 52 -11.12 -10.22 5.16
CA THR A 52 -9.72 -9.84 4.91
C THR A 52 -9.33 -8.50 5.53
N ILE A 53 -10.24 -7.83 6.26
CA ILE A 53 -10.02 -6.47 6.78
C ILE A 53 -8.74 -6.33 7.59
N ALA A 54 -8.38 -7.34 8.41
CA ALA A 54 -7.18 -7.32 9.25
C ALA A 54 -5.88 -7.55 8.46
N VAL A 55 -5.96 -8.19 7.28
CA VAL A 55 -4.81 -8.58 6.47
C VAL A 55 -4.62 -7.65 5.27
N GLN A 56 -5.63 -6.82 4.94
CA GLN A 56 -5.55 -5.82 3.89
C GLN A 56 -4.44 -4.82 4.19
N ARG A 57 -3.29 -5.04 3.54
CA ARG A 57 -2.18 -4.09 3.55
C ARG A 57 -2.63 -2.81 2.83
N PRO A 58 -2.16 -1.64 3.29
CA PRO A 58 -2.32 -0.41 2.52
C PRO A 58 -1.89 -0.67 1.08
N SER A 59 -2.76 -0.36 0.14
CA SER A 59 -2.40 -0.40 -1.27
C SER A 59 -1.19 0.51 -1.46
N ASN A 60 -0.04 -0.07 -1.79
CA ASN A 60 1.17 0.68 -2.07
C ASN A 60 0.99 1.30 -3.47
N ARG A 61 0.19 2.37 -3.57
CA ARG A 61 -0.22 3.02 -4.84
C ARG A 61 0.91 3.82 -5.49
N GLY A 62 2.11 3.80 -4.92
CA GLY A 62 3.28 4.45 -5.48
C GLY A 62 3.87 3.68 -6.66
N ARG A 63 4.62 4.38 -7.50
CA ARG A 63 5.45 3.76 -8.54
C ARG A 63 6.39 2.73 -7.88
N PRO A 64 6.45 1.48 -8.38
CA PRO A 64 7.38 0.49 -7.86
C PRO A 64 8.81 1.03 -7.98
N ARG A 65 9.67 0.69 -7.02
CA ARG A 65 11.07 1.12 -7.05
C ARG A 65 11.73 0.55 -8.31
N ALA A 66 12.31 1.43 -9.13
CA ALA A 66 13.01 1.05 -10.35
C ALA A 66 14.24 0.16 -10.08
N TYR A 67 14.81 0.22 -8.88
CA TYR A 67 15.97 -0.57 -8.49
C TYR A 67 15.82 -1.08 -7.05
N ILE A 68 15.98 -2.39 -6.88
CA ILE A 68 16.05 -3.07 -5.59
C ILE A 68 17.47 -2.88 -5.01
N ASP A 69 17.58 -2.67 -3.71
CA ASP A 69 18.83 -2.33 -3.01
C ASP A 69 19.95 -3.35 -3.30
N GLY A 70 19.63 -4.64 -3.27
CA GLY A 70 20.57 -5.71 -3.61
C GLY A 70 21.07 -5.63 -5.06
N ALA A 71 20.17 -5.32 -6.01
CA ALA A 71 20.53 -5.18 -7.42
C ALA A 71 21.45 -3.96 -7.66
N ILE A 72 21.26 -2.87 -6.93
CA ILE A 72 22.16 -1.71 -6.99
C ILE A 72 23.54 -2.08 -6.47
N LYS A 73 23.63 -2.71 -5.29
CA LYS A 73 24.91 -3.13 -4.69
C LYS A 73 25.68 -4.07 -5.60
N ALA A 74 25.01 -5.06 -6.19
CA ALA A 74 25.62 -5.98 -7.14
C ALA A 74 26.19 -5.26 -8.37
N LYS A 75 25.43 -4.32 -8.95
CA LYS A 75 25.88 -3.52 -10.10
C LYS A 75 27.07 -2.61 -9.77
N ILE A 76 27.08 -2.01 -8.59
CA ILE A 76 28.22 -1.20 -8.13
C ILE A 76 29.45 -2.09 -7.94
N ALA A 77 29.26 -3.29 -7.36
CA ALA A 77 30.33 -4.26 -7.14
C ALA A 77 30.86 -4.91 -8.42
N SER A 78 30.10 -4.91 -9.52
CA SER A 78 30.56 -5.40 -10.82
C SER A 78 31.19 -4.30 -11.69
N ALA A 79 30.99 -3.02 -11.36
CA ALA A 79 31.58 -1.91 -12.13
C ALA A 79 33.11 -1.88 -11.99
N PRO A 80 33.89 -1.50 -13.03
CA PRO A 80 35.34 -1.35 -12.92
C PRO A 80 35.74 -0.40 -11.80
N VAL A 81 36.82 -0.70 -11.07
CA VAL A 81 37.24 0.05 -9.88
C VAL A 81 37.52 1.52 -10.23
N GLU A 82 38.09 1.81 -11.40
CA GLU A 82 38.38 3.18 -11.82
C GLU A 82 37.10 4.00 -11.99
N SER A 83 36.01 3.33 -12.40
CA SER A 83 34.70 3.94 -12.62
C SER A 83 33.87 4.13 -11.33
N ARG A 84 34.30 3.57 -10.19
CA ARG A 84 33.62 3.72 -8.88
C ARG A 84 33.94 5.01 -8.14
N THR A 85 34.87 5.81 -8.67
CA THR A 85 35.39 7.03 -8.03
C THR A 85 34.42 8.21 -8.10
N THR A 86 33.63 8.32 -9.17
CA THR A 86 32.68 9.42 -9.36
C THR A 86 31.29 8.90 -9.68
N LEU A 87 30.25 9.60 -9.21
CA LEU A 87 28.86 9.26 -9.54
C LEU A 87 28.60 9.27 -11.05
N ARG A 88 29.32 10.11 -11.81
CA ARG A 88 29.22 10.16 -13.27
C ARG A 88 29.78 8.89 -13.92
N GLY A 89 30.99 8.48 -13.54
CA GLY A 89 31.60 7.25 -14.02
C GLY A 89 30.78 6.02 -13.64
N LEU A 90 30.30 5.98 -12.39
CA LEU A 90 29.49 4.89 -11.89
C LEU A 90 28.13 4.78 -12.60
N ALA A 91 27.50 5.91 -12.91
CA ALA A 91 26.26 5.92 -13.70
C ALA A 91 26.46 5.40 -15.11
N ALA A 92 27.56 5.79 -15.78
CA ALA A 92 27.91 5.29 -17.10
C ALA A 92 28.21 3.78 -17.09
N ALA A 93 28.94 3.30 -16.09
CA ALA A 93 29.30 1.87 -15.97
C ALA A 93 28.12 0.97 -15.58
N THR A 94 27.19 1.44 -14.74
CA THR A 94 26.10 0.61 -14.18
C THR A 94 24.75 0.79 -14.89
N GLY A 95 24.61 1.87 -15.69
CA GLY A 95 23.34 2.31 -16.28
C GLY A 95 22.33 2.83 -15.24
N ILE A 96 22.76 3.09 -14.01
CA ILE A 96 21.90 3.62 -12.94
C ILE A 96 22.00 5.16 -12.94
N PRO A 97 20.87 5.89 -12.93
CA PRO A 97 20.90 7.35 -12.88
C PRO A 97 21.67 7.88 -11.67
N ARG A 98 22.43 8.97 -11.87
CA ARG A 98 23.22 9.64 -10.81
C ARG A 98 22.39 9.97 -9.57
N THR A 99 21.14 10.41 -9.75
CA THR A 99 20.22 10.75 -8.65
C THR A 99 19.87 9.54 -7.79
N GLN A 100 19.74 8.36 -8.39
CA GLN A 100 19.52 7.11 -7.68
C GLN A 100 20.77 6.66 -6.94
N LEU A 101 21.95 6.78 -7.56
CA LEU A 101 23.22 6.45 -6.91
C LEU A 101 23.49 7.37 -5.70
N PHE A 102 23.31 8.68 -5.87
CA PHE A 102 23.52 9.67 -4.80
C PHE A 102 22.66 9.36 -3.56
N ARG A 103 21.34 9.17 -3.74
CA ARG A 103 20.42 8.84 -2.64
C ARG A 103 20.77 7.56 -1.87
N ARG A 104 21.55 6.67 -2.47
CA ARG A 104 21.91 5.35 -1.90
C ARG A 104 23.31 5.30 -1.31
N LEU A 105 24.15 6.27 -1.64
CA LEU A 105 25.53 6.37 -1.20
C LEU A 105 25.75 7.48 -0.15
N GLN A 106 24.71 8.29 0.12
CA GLN A 106 24.60 9.09 1.35
C GLN A 106 24.29 8.19 2.54
#